data_AF-A0A2N6AXA2-F1
#
_entry.id   AF-A0A2N6AXA2-F1
#
_cell.length_a   1.000
_cell.length_b   1.000
_cell.length_c   1.000
_cell.angle_alpha   90.00
_cell.angle_beta   90.00
_cell.angle_gamma   90.00
#
_symmetry.space_group_name_H-M   'P 1'
#
loop_
_entity.id
_entity.type
_entity.pdbx_description
1 polymer ?
#
loop_
_entity_poly.entity_id
_entity_poly.type
_entity_poly.pdbx_seq_one_letter_code
_entity_poly.pdbx_strand_id
1 'polypeptide(L)'
;MDIGDFDFSNIEKRLGVSRRVFLQFCTGVAASLGLSTKAAMAMAKAVAEPKLRPPVIWLHGQECTGPTESLLRSEQPSLEHLILDLVSLDYHQTLDAGAGHQ
;
A
#
# COMPACT_ATOMS: atom_id res chain seq x y z
N MET A 1 21.73 -10.05 7.91
CA MET A 1 21.13 -8.78 7.47
C MET A 1 20.08 -8.43 8.51
N ASP A 2 20.46 -7.50 9.38
CA ASP A 2 19.95 -7.38 10.73
C ASP A 2 18.61 -6.64 10.81
N ILE A 3 17.78 -7.10 11.75
CA ILE A 3 16.48 -6.52 12.17
C ILE A 3 16.71 -5.18 12.92
N GLY A 4 17.97 -4.73 13.03
CA GLY A 4 18.42 -3.66 13.93
C GLY A 4 18.12 -2.23 13.48
N ASP A 5 17.70 -2.00 12.23
CA ASP A 5 17.58 -0.64 11.67
C ASP A 5 16.16 -0.32 11.16
N PHE A 6 15.15 -0.89 11.82
CA PHE A 6 13.75 -0.50 11.58
C PHE A 6 13.45 0.82 12.29
N ASP A 7 13.19 1.88 11.53
CA ASP A 7 12.75 3.16 12.07
C ASP A 7 11.29 3.10 12.54
N PHE A 8 11.09 2.60 13.75
CA PHE A 8 9.80 2.56 14.42
C PHE A 8 9.25 3.95 14.77
N SER A 9 10.11 4.98 14.82
CA SER A 9 9.66 6.35 15.12
C SER A 9 8.80 6.92 14.00
N ASN A 10 9.08 6.50 12.76
CA ASN A 10 8.30 6.89 11.59
C ASN A 10 6.92 6.21 11.57
N ILE A 11 6.86 4.92 11.92
CA ILE A 11 5.60 4.18 12.05
C ILE A 11 4.69 4.80 13.11
N GLU A 12 5.24 5.15 14.28
CA GLU A 12 4.46 5.78 15.34
C GLU A 12 3.91 7.14 14.91
N LYS A 13 4.70 7.95 14.20
CA LYS A 13 4.24 9.24 13.64
C LYS A 13 3.16 9.09 12.58
N ARG A 14 3.29 8.11 11.68
CA ARG A 14 2.36 7.90 10.54
C ARG A 14 1.06 7.23 10.96
N LEU A 15 1.13 6.25 11.85
CA LEU A 15 0.00 5.38 12.19
C LEU A 15 -0.54 5.60 13.60
N GLY A 16 0.17 6.36 14.45
CA GLY A 16 -0.26 6.62 15.84
C GLY A 16 -0.25 5.38 16.73
N VAL A 17 0.47 4.32 16.34
CA VAL A 17 0.51 3.04 17.07
C VAL A 17 1.90 2.72 17.59
N SER A 18 1.95 2.11 18.78
CA SER A 18 3.21 1.59 19.32
C SER A 18 3.75 0.43 18.47
N ARG A 19 5.08 0.26 18.51
CA ARG A 19 5.78 -0.89 17.88
C ARG A 19 5.11 -2.23 18.19
N ARG A 20 4.68 -2.46 19.43
CA ARG A 20 4.07 -3.72 19.86
C ARG A 20 2.73 -3.94 19.15
N VAL A 21 1.86 -2.93 19.15
CA VAL A 21 0.54 -3.00 18.52
C VAL A 21 0.69 -3.24 17.01
N PHE A 22 1.62 -2.53 16.36
CA PHE A 22 1.93 -2.72 14.95
C PHE A 22 2.36 -4.15 14.62
N LEU A 23 3.32 -4.72 15.36
CA LEU A 23 3.79 -6.09 15.12
C LEU A 23 2.71 -7.14 15.42
N GLN A 24 1.89 -6.92 16.45
CA GLN A 24 0.74 -7.77 16.74
C GLN A 24 -0.27 -7.75 15.60
N PHE A 25 -0.54 -6.58 15.02
CA PHE A 25 -1.41 -6.45 13.85
C PHE A 25 -0.87 -7.23 12.66
N CYS A 26 0.38 -7.02 12.24
CA CYS A 26 0.98 -7.74 11.11
C CYS A 26 0.97 -9.26 11.33
N THR A 27 1.23 -9.72 12.56
CA THR A 27 1.18 -11.14 12.91
C THR A 27 -0.25 -11.70 12.86
N GLY A 28 -1.22 -10.93 13.34
CA GLY A 28 -2.64 -11.30 13.30
C GLY A 28 -3.16 -11.42 11.86
N VAL A 29 -2.82 -10.46 11.00
CA VAL A 29 -3.20 -10.51 9.57
C VAL A 29 -2.55 -11.71 8.88
N ALA A 30 -1.24 -11.93 9.07
CA ALA A 30 -0.59 -13.10 8.51
C ALA A 30 -1.23 -14.42 8.97
N ALA A 31 -1.55 -14.53 10.26
CA ALA A 31 -2.22 -15.70 10.81
C ALA A 31 -3.63 -15.91 10.23
N SER A 32 -4.43 -14.84 10.06
CA SER A 32 -5.75 -14.94 9.43
C SER A 32 -5.71 -15.43 7.98
N LEU A 33 -4.59 -15.21 7.30
CA LEU A 33 -4.34 -15.67 5.93
C LEU A 33 -3.64 -17.04 5.90
N GLY A 34 -3.41 -17.69 7.05
CA GLY A 34 -2.69 -18.96 7.14
C GLY A 34 -1.20 -18.86 6.81
N LEU A 35 -0.62 -17.67 6.91
CA LEU A 35 0.77 -17.38 6.54
C LEU A 35 1.72 -17.51 7.74
N SER A 36 3.00 -17.77 7.43
CA SER A 36 4.05 -17.92 8.44
C SER A 36 4.42 -16.60 9.14
N THR A 37 5.08 -16.70 10.28
CA THR A 37 5.69 -15.56 10.98
C THR A 37 6.71 -14.79 10.11
N LYS A 38 7.36 -15.48 9.17
CA LYS A 38 8.23 -14.83 8.17
C LYS A 38 7.43 -13.88 7.27
N ALA A 39 6.21 -14.26 6.87
CA ALA A 39 5.33 -13.38 6.09
C ALA A 39 4.88 -12.17 6.93
N ALA A 40 4.53 -12.37 8.21
CA ALA A 40 4.22 -11.27 9.12
C ALA A 40 5.36 -10.24 9.20
N MET A 41 6.60 -10.70 9.30
CA MET A 41 7.78 -9.82 9.33
C MET A 41 8.01 -9.12 7.98
N ALA A 42 7.76 -9.79 6.86
CA ALA A 42 7.82 -9.16 5.54
C ALA A 42 6.74 -8.07 5.38
N MET A 43 5.53 -8.30 5.90
CA MET A 43 4.45 -7.30 5.91
C MET A 43 4.82 -6.10 6.79
N ALA A 44 5.31 -6.34 8.00
CA ALA A 44 5.78 -5.29 8.90
C ALA A 44 6.87 -4.45 8.23
N LYS A 45 7.79 -5.09 7.51
CA LYS A 45 8.83 -4.42 6.73
C LYS A 45 8.26 -3.54 5.62
N ALA A 46 7.37 -4.10 4.80
CA ALA A 46 6.76 -3.38 3.68
C ALA A 46 5.98 -2.14 4.14
N VAL A 47 5.25 -2.22 5.25
CA VAL A 47 4.49 -1.07 5.79
C VAL A 47 5.42 -0.04 6.44
N ALA A 48 6.50 -0.49 7.09
CA ALA A 48 7.48 0.37 7.75
C ALA A 48 8.35 1.19 6.79
N GLU A 49 8.52 0.75 5.55
CA GLU A 49 9.32 1.44 4.55
C GLU A 49 8.42 2.24 3.59
N PRO A 50 8.16 3.54 3.85
CA PRO A 50 7.28 4.35 2.99
C PRO A 50 7.78 4.50 1.54
N LYS A 51 9.08 4.27 1.29
CA LYS A 51 9.63 4.23 -0.07
C LYS A 51 9.10 3.05 -0.89
N LEU A 52 8.61 2.00 -0.23
CA LEU A 52 8.07 0.79 -0.85
C LEU A 52 6.53 0.86 -0.96
N ARG A 53 6.01 1.91 -1.60
CA ARG A 53 4.59 1.92 -1.98
C ARG A 53 4.31 0.72 -2.89
N PRO A 54 3.35 -0.17 -2.55
CA PRO A 54 3.09 -1.35 -3.37
C PRO A 54 2.72 -0.94 -4.79
N PRO A 55 3.34 -1.57 -5.82
CA PRO A 55 3.01 -1.28 -7.20
C PRO A 55 1.62 -1.83 -7.55
N VAL A 56 0.84 -1.05 -8.28
CA VAL A 56 -0.51 -1.37 -8.74
C VAL A 56 -0.58 -1.16 -10.24
N ILE A 57 -1.05 -2.18 -10.94
CA ILE A 57 -1.35 -2.14 -12.37
C ILE A 57 -2.87 -2.28 -12.50
N TRP A 58 -3.52 -1.27 -13.06
CA TRP A 58 -4.96 -1.26 -13.30
C TRP A 58 -5.26 -1.50 -14.77
N LEU A 59 -5.87 -2.65 -15.08
CA LEU A 59 -6.18 -3.05 -16.45
C LEU A 59 -7.66 -2.87 -16.74
N HIS A 60 -7.97 -2.13 -17.79
CA HIS A 60 -9.35 -2.00 -18.28
C HIS A 60 -9.67 -3.15 -19.25
N GLY A 61 -10.79 -3.82 -19.00
CA GLY A 61 -11.37 -4.81 -19.90
C GLY A 61 -12.51 -4.22 -20.71
N GLN A 62 -13.63 -4.94 -20.81
CA GLN A 62 -14.88 -4.37 -21.31
C GLN A 62 -15.58 -3.61 -20.19
N GLU A 63 -15.23 -2.33 -20.03
CA GLU A 63 -15.67 -1.51 -18.92
C GLU A 63 -16.18 -0.13 -19.40
N CYS A 64 -16.84 0.62 -18.50
CA CYS A 64 -17.50 1.89 -18.82
C CYS A 64 -16.83 3.11 -18.16
N THR A 65 -15.69 2.89 -17.50
CA THR A 65 -14.90 3.86 -16.73
C THR A 65 -15.56 4.32 -15.43
N GLY A 66 -16.79 3.88 -15.16
CA GLY A 66 -17.49 4.09 -13.89
C GLY A 66 -16.69 3.69 -12.64
N PRO A 67 -15.96 2.54 -12.61
CA PRO A 67 -15.09 2.21 -11.48
C PRO A 67 -13.99 3.24 -11.22
N THR A 68 -13.36 3.79 -12.26
CA THR A 68 -12.37 4.87 -12.12
C THR A 68 -13.03 6.18 -11.67
N GLU A 69 -14.20 6.51 -12.20
CA GLU A 69 -14.97 7.69 -11.76
C GLU A 69 -15.41 7.58 -10.30
N SER A 70 -15.76 6.39 -9.84
CA SER A 70 -16.06 6.11 -8.43
C SER A 70 -14.85 6.38 -7.54
N LEU A 71 -13.65 5.99 -7.98
CA LEU A 71 -12.41 6.26 -7.25
C LEU A 71 -12.13 7.77 -7.12
N LEU A 72 -12.45 8.56 -8.16
CA LEU A 72 -12.35 10.02 -8.13
C LEU A 72 -13.28 10.70 -7.11
N ARG A 73 -14.25 9.96 -6.53
CA ARG A 73 -15.18 10.43 -5.49
C ARG A 73 -14.92 9.81 -4.12
N SER A 74 -13.85 9.03 -3.97
CA SER A 74 -13.45 8.49 -2.69
C SER A 74 -12.87 9.60 -1.81
N GLU A 75 -13.24 9.62 -0.52
CA GLU A 75 -12.74 10.58 0.47
C GLU A 75 -11.82 9.92 1.51
N GLN A 76 -11.91 8.59 1.67
CA GLN A 76 -11.20 7.84 2.72
C GLN A 76 -10.67 6.49 2.19
N PRO A 77 -9.55 6.48 1.44
CA PRO A 77 -8.68 7.61 1.11
C PRO A 77 -9.17 8.43 -0.10
N SER A 78 -8.74 9.67 -0.22
CA SER A 78 -8.85 10.43 -1.47
C SER A 78 -7.94 9.88 -2.56
N LEU A 79 -8.20 10.21 -3.83
CA LEU A 79 -7.40 9.72 -4.96
C LEU A 79 -5.93 10.14 -4.80
N GLU A 80 -5.66 11.41 -4.48
CA GLU A 80 -4.31 11.91 -4.31
C GLU A 80 -3.58 11.21 -3.16
N HIS A 81 -4.25 10.99 -2.03
CA HIS A 81 -3.64 10.26 -0.92
C HIS A 81 -3.34 8.80 -1.30
N LEU A 82 -4.25 8.16 -2.04
CA LEU A 82 -4.06 6.80 -2.52
C LEU A 82 -2.82 6.68 -3.41
N ILE A 83 -2.73 7.49 -4.47
CA ILE A 83 -1.68 7.32 -5.50
C ILE A 83 -0.35 7.99 -5.15
N LEU A 84 -0.31 8.89 -4.16
CA LEU A 84 0.93 9.56 -3.73
C LEU A 84 1.52 8.96 -2.45
N ASP A 85 0.69 8.45 -1.54
CA ASP A 85 1.15 8.02 -0.21
C ASP A 85 0.96 6.52 0.05
N LEU A 86 -0.08 5.88 -0.50
CA LEU A 86 -0.43 4.49 -0.17
C LEU A 86 0.11 3.49 -1.18
N VAL A 87 -0.11 3.71 -2.47
CA VAL A 87 0.31 2.81 -3.55
C VAL A 87 1.08 3.57 -4.64
N SER A 88 1.82 2.83 -5.45
CA SER A 88 2.38 3.33 -6.70
C SER A 88 1.47 2.85 -7.82
N LEU A 89 0.65 3.74 -8.38
CA LEU A 89 -0.18 3.41 -9.53
C LEU A 89 0.70 3.48 -10.78
N ASP A 90 1.31 2.35 -11.12
CA ASP A 90 2.34 2.27 -12.16
C ASP A 90 1.75 2.17 -13.57
N TYR A 91 0.47 1.82 -13.67
CA TYR A 91 -0.27 1.81 -14.93
C TYR A 91 -1.77 2.00 -14.68
N HIS A 92 -2.35 3.00 -15.32
CA HIS A 92 -3.79 3.24 -15.37
C HIS A 92 -4.13 4.06 -16.62
N GLN A 93 -4.74 3.43 -17.62
CA GLN A 93 -4.95 4.01 -18.96
C GLN A 93 -5.64 5.39 -18.97
N THR A 94 -6.58 5.64 -18.07
CA THR A 94 -7.30 6.93 -17.98
C THR A 94 -6.48 8.05 -17.31
N LEU A 95 -5.52 7.71 -16.45
CA LEU A 95 -4.81 8.67 -15.58
C LEU A 95 -3.34 8.86 -15.98
N ASP A 96 -2.77 7.91 -16.71
CA ASP A 96 -1.38 7.97 -17.14
C ASP A 96 -1.12 9.18 -18.03
N ALA A 97 0.02 9.84 -17.80
CA ALA A 97 0.47 10.94 -18.65
C ALA A 97 1.03 10.44 -20.00
N GLY A 98 1.60 9.22 -20.01
CA GLY A 98 2.09 8.55 -21.21
C GLY A 98 0.95 7.94 -22.02
N ALA A 99 1.12 7.87 -23.33
CA ALA A 99 0.17 7.24 -24.23
C ALA A 99 0.89 6.50 -25.37
N GLY A 100 0.25 5.47 -25.92
CA GLY A 100 0.84 4.66 -26.98
C GLY A 100 2.01 3.82 -26.47
N HIS A 101 3.22 4.05 -27.03
CA HIS A 101 4.42 3.25 -26.76
C HIS A 101 5.42 3.92 -25.78
N GLN A 102 5.01 5.01 -25.12
CA GLN A 102 5.85 5.74 -24.15
C GLN A 102 5.85 5.08 -22.78
#